data_AF-F2NWJ2-F1
#
_entry.id   AF-F2NWJ2-F1
#
_cell.length_a   1.000
_cell.length_b   1.000
_cell.length_c   1.000
_cell.angle_alpha   90.00
_cell.angle_beta   90.00
_cell.angle_gamma   90.00
#
_symmetry.space_group_name_H-M   'P 1'
#
loop_
_entity.id
_entity.type
_entity.pdbx_description
1 polymer ?
#
loop_
_entity_poly.entity_id
_entity_poly.type
_entity_poly.pdbx_seq_one_letter_code
_entity_poly.pdbx_strand_id
1 'polypeptide(L)'
;MKKIFAIAAVLVMGIAGMFALDLKDIQGTWHDSNWDANWTFNADGKIVLTKASSGETVFTFDDSNVQKFKILPTTSGLSISFDCEETERSYKFTKPITLNADLDMHIDPKWTSEGYDVKIKFQK
;
A
#
# COMPACT_ATOMS: atom_id res chain seq x y z
N MET A 1 -2.91 -10.44 37.79
CA MET A 1 -3.58 -11.39 36.88
C MET A 1 -3.28 -10.98 35.45
N LYS A 2 -2.40 -11.69 34.74
CA LYS A 2 -2.08 -11.42 33.32
C LYS A 2 -3.24 -11.91 32.46
N LYS A 3 -4.00 -10.98 31.85
CA LYS A 3 -5.04 -11.32 30.89
C LYS A 3 -4.36 -11.47 29.53
N ILE A 4 -4.19 -12.72 29.10
CA ILE A 4 -3.69 -13.04 27.77
C ILE A 4 -4.93 -13.03 26.87
N PHE A 5 -5.05 -11.99 26.04
CA PHE A 5 -6.07 -11.98 25.00
C PHE A 5 -5.65 -12.97 23.92
N ALA A 6 -6.35 -14.11 23.86
CA ALA A 6 -6.21 -15.07 22.78
C ALA A 6 -6.82 -14.45 21.52
N ILE A 7 -5.97 -14.06 20.57
CA ILE A 7 -6.39 -13.65 19.23
C ILE A 7 -6.80 -14.92 18.50
N ALA A 8 -8.10 -15.04 18.21
CA ALA A 8 -8.64 -16.10 17.39
C ALA A 8 -8.13 -15.90 15.95
N ALA A 9 -7.29 -16.82 15.48
CA ALA A 9 -6.86 -16.87 14.08
C ALA A 9 -8.04 -17.34 13.22
N VAL A 10 -8.71 -16.40 12.55
CA VAL A 10 -9.64 -16.73 11.47
C VAL A 10 -8.79 -17.03 10.24
N LEU A 11 -8.69 -18.31 9.89
CA LEU A 11 -8.15 -18.76 8.60
C LEU A 11 -9.11 -18.31 7.49
N VAL A 12 -8.90 -17.10 6.97
CA VAL A 12 -9.50 -16.68 5.71
C VAL A 12 -8.75 -17.43 4.62
N MET A 13 -9.28 -18.59 4.21
CA MET A 13 -8.92 -19.20 2.93
C MET A 13 -9.50 -18.33 1.82
N GLY A 14 -8.82 -17.21 1.55
CA GLY A 14 -9.06 -16.38 0.40
C GLY A 14 -8.66 -17.16 -0.84
N ILE A 15 -9.63 -17.39 -1.73
CA ILE A 15 -9.40 -17.63 -3.14
C ILE A 15 -8.44 -16.56 -3.65
N ALA A 16 -7.14 -16.89 -3.72
CA ALA A 16 -6.13 -16.09 -4.37
C ALA A 16 -6.52 -16.00 -5.85
N GLY A 17 -7.25 -14.93 -6.17
CA GLY A 17 -7.51 -14.53 -7.54
C GLY A 17 -6.16 -14.20 -8.16
N MET A 18 -5.72 -15.07 -9.06
CA MET A 18 -4.49 -15.04 -9.82
C MET A 18 -4.39 -13.76 -10.68
N PHE A 19 -4.12 -12.62 -10.05
CA PHE A 19 -3.86 -11.33 -10.70
C PHE A 19 -2.55 -10.78 -10.16
N ALA A 20 -1.47 -10.96 -10.93
CA ALA A 20 -0.19 -10.30 -10.67
C ALA A 20 -0.38 -8.78 -10.59
N LEU A 21 0.16 -8.15 -9.55
CA LEU A 21 0.20 -6.69 -9.47
C LEU A 21 1.09 -6.13 -10.60
N ASP A 22 0.49 -5.54 -11.63
CA ASP A 22 1.24 -4.95 -12.77
C ASP A 22 1.78 -3.55 -12.43
N LEU A 23 2.87 -3.46 -11.66
CA LEU A 23 3.40 -2.19 -11.16
C LEU A 23 4.33 -1.44 -12.14
N LYS A 24 4.43 -1.87 -13.40
CA LYS A 24 5.44 -1.37 -14.36
C LYS A 24 5.48 0.15 -14.51
N ASP A 25 4.33 0.81 -14.41
CA ASP A 25 4.20 2.25 -14.64
C ASP A 25 4.44 3.10 -13.36
N ILE A 26 4.58 2.47 -12.20
CA ILE A 26 4.74 3.12 -10.89
C ILE A 26 5.96 2.63 -10.08
N GLN A 27 7.00 2.09 -10.72
CA GLN A 27 8.15 1.58 -9.97
C GLN A 27 8.94 2.70 -9.29
N GLY A 28 9.42 2.42 -8.06
CA GLY A 28 10.20 3.38 -7.29
C GLY A 28 10.00 3.27 -5.78
N THR A 29 10.64 4.18 -5.04
CA THR A 29 10.48 4.31 -3.59
C THR A 29 9.97 5.71 -3.25
N TRP A 30 9.01 5.80 -2.34
CA TRP A 30 8.46 7.05 -1.85
C TRP A 30 8.45 7.08 -0.32
N HIS A 31 8.88 8.22 0.24
CA HIS A 31 8.97 8.44 1.67
C HIS A 31 7.73 9.14 2.19
N ASP A 32 7.11 8.53 3.19
CA ASP A 32 6.12 9.14 4.07
C ASP A 32 6.80 9.61 5.36
N SER A 33 7.01 10.92 5.46
CA SER A 33 7.64 11.55 6.63
C SER A 33 6.80 11.49 7.89
N ASN A 34 5.47 11.36 7.77
CA ASN A 34 4.59 11.35 8.95
C ASN A 34 4.68 10.03 9.71
N TRP A 35 5.05 8.95 9.03
CA TRP A 35 5.11 7.59 9.59
C TRP A 35 6.52 7.00 9.65
N ASP A 36 7.56 7.76 9.28
CA ASP A 36 8.92 7.23 9.11
C ASP A 36 8.92 5.98 8.23
N ALA A 37 8.27 6.06 7.07
CA ALA A 37 7.99 4.90 6.24
C ALA A 37 8.39 5.12 4.77
N ASN A 38 8.87 4.05 4.13
CA ASN A 38 9.18 4.01 2.71
C ASN A 38 8.28 2.98 2.02
N TRP A 39 7.55 3.44 0.99
CA TRP A 39 6.74 2.64 0.10
C TRP A 39 7.52 2.33 -1.16
N THR A 40 7.83 1.05 -1.39
CA THR A 40 8.60 0.59 -2.56
C THR A 40 7.72 -0.24 -3.48
N PHE A 41 7.56 0.20 -4.73
CA PHE A 41 6.81 -0.49 -5.77
C PHE A 41 7.80 -1.21 -6.69
N ASN A 42 7.80 -2.53 -6.66
CA ASN A 42 8.81 -3.35 -7.32
C ASN A 42 8.35 -3.90 -8.67
N ALA A 43 9.32 -4.23 -9.53
CA ALA A 43 9.07 -4.87 -10.82
C ALA A 43 8.57 -6.31 -10.72
N ASP A 44 8.76 -6.97 -9.57
CA ASP A 44 8.28 -8.33 -9.30
C ASP A 44 6.80 -8.38 -8.85
N GLY A 45 6.10 -7.23 -8.91
CA GLY A 45 4.69 -7.13 -8.53
C GLY A 45 4.46 -7.02 -7.02
N LYS A 46 5.48 -6.63 -6.23
CA LYS A 46 5.31 -6.41 -4.80
C LYS A 46 5.36 -4.94 -4.42
N ILE A 47 4.54 -4.57 -3.44
CA ILE A 47 4.65 -3.29 -2.74
C ILE A 47 5.23 -3.58 -1.36
N VAL A 48 6.36 -2.98 -1.01
CA VAL A 48 7.03 -3.22 0.28
C VAL A 48 7.01 -1.95 1.10
N LEU A 49 6.48 -2.04 2.31
CA LEU A 49 6.52 -1.00 3.32
C LEU A 49 7.70 -1.28 4.26
N THR A 50 8.65 -0.35 4.32
CA THR A 50 9.78 -0.42 5.27
C THR A 50 9.77 0.79 6.20
N LYS A 51 10.37 0.64 7.37
CA LYS A 51 10.68 1.77 8.24
C LYS A 51 11.86 2.55 7.67
N ALA A 52 11.71 3.85 7.41
CA ALA A 52 12.71 4.63 6.69
C ALA A 52 14.02 4.80 7.49
N SER A 53 13.93 4.91 8.82
CA SER A 53 15.11 5.02 9.69
C SER A 53 15.96 3.75 9.82
N SER A 54 15.39 2.55 9.63
CA SER A 54 16.09 1.28 9.84
C SER A 54 16.16 0.36 8.62
N GLY A 55 15.31 0.57 7.62
CA GLY A 55 15.13 -0.33 6.48
C GLY A 55 14.37 -1.62 6.81
N GLU A 56 13.89 -1.78 8.04
CA GLU A 56 13.13 -2.97 8.46
C GLU A 56 11.80 -3.06 7.70
N THR A 57 11.50 -4.24 7.15
CA THR A 57 10.21 -4.50 6.49
C THR A 57 9.08 -4.54 7.52
N VAL A 58 8.11 -3.64 7.35
CA VAL A 58 6.88 -3.58 8.13
C VAL A 58 5.82 -4.50 7.52
N PHE A 59 5.66 -4.44 6.19
CA PHE A 59 4.68 -5.24 5.49
C PHE A 59 5.07 -5.44 4.01
N THR A 60 4.67 -6.56 3.43
CA THR A 60 4.79 -6.82 1.98
C THR A 60 3.43 -7.13 1.42
N PHE A 61 3.00 -6.33 0.45
CA PHE A 61 1.79 -6.54 -0.32
C PHE A 61 2.13 -7.29 -1.60
N ASP A 62 1.44 -8.40 -1.83
CA ASP A 62 1.57 -9.23 -3.03
C ASP A 62 0.22 -9.88 -3.37
N ASP A 63 0.18 -10.67 -4.45
CA ASP A 63 -1.04 -11.30 -4.95
C ASP A 63 -1.77 -12.19 -3.92
N SER A 64 -1.08 -12.64 -2.86
CA SER A 64 -1.68 -13.51 -1.84
C SER A 64 -2.52 -12.75 -0.82
N ASN A 65 -2.23 -11.46 -0.59
CA ASN A 65 -2.87 -10.65 0.45
C ASN A 65 -3.54 -9.37 -0.07
N VAL A 66 -3.37 -9.07 -1.37
CA VAL A 66 -4.03 -7.97 -2.07
C VAL A 66 -5.32 -8.43 -2.75
N GLN A 67 -6.37 -7.61 -2.64
CA GLN A 67 -7.65 -7.82 -3.32
C GLN A 67 -8.08 -6.57 -4.08
N LYS A 68 -8.96 -6.76 -5.08
CA LYS A 68 -9.54 -5.68 -5.89
C LYS A 68 -8.49 -4.72 -6.49
N PHE A 69 -7.31 -5.24 -6.80
CA PHE A 69 -6.24 -4.47 -7.42
C PHE A 69 -6.70 -3.88 -8.75
N LYS A 70 -6.46 -2.58 -8.94
CA LYS A 70 -6.81 -1.83 -10.15
C LYS A 70 -5.73 -0.84 -10.47
N ILE A 71 -5.48 -0.68 -11.76
CA ILE A 71 -4.68 0.41 -12.31
C ILE A 71 -5.55 1.13 -13.32
N LEU A 72 -5.73 2.43 -13.12
CA LEU A 72 -6.62 3.24 -13.94
C LEU A 72 -5.93 4.57 -14.28
N PRO A 73 -5.87 4.94 -15.57
CA PRO A 73 -5.59 6.32 -15.93
C PRO A 73 -6.76 7.19 -15.46
N THR A 74 -6.43 8.33 -14.87
CA THR A 74 -7.39 9.33 -14.39
C THR A 74 -7.04 10.69 -14.97
N THR A 75 -7.94 11.66 -14.85
CA THR A 75 -7.66 13.06 -15.23
C THR A 75 -6.49 13.67 -14.47
N SER A 76 -6.17 13.15 -13.28
CA SER A 76 -5.09 13.63 -12.42
C SER A 76 -3.78 12.87 -12.61
N GLY A 77 -3.77 11.76 -13.36
CA GLY A 77 -2.60 10.89 -13.56
C GLY A 77 -2.95 9.41 -13.44
N LEU A 78 -1.93 8.56 -13.26
CA LEU A 78 -2.13 7.12 -13.12
C LEU A 78 -2.45 6.79 -11.67
N SER A 79 -3.56 6.08 -11.42
CA SER A 79 -3.94 5.65 -10.08
C SER A 79 -3.86 4.14 -9.94
N ILE A 80 -3.31 3.68 -8.83
CA ILE A 80 -3.34 2.29 -8.37
C ILE A 80 -4.18 2.23 -7.12
N SER A 81 -5.04 1.23 -7.00
CA SER A 81 -5.83 0.99 -5.79
C SER A 81 -5.97 -0.48 -5.48
N PHE A 82 -6.00 -0.81 -4.20
CA PHE A 82 -6.18 -2.17 -3.72
C PHE A 82 -6.69 -2.21 -2.28
N ASP A 83 -7.29 -3.34 -1.90
CA ASP A 83 -7.69 -3.66 -0.54
C ASP A 83 -6.71 -4.69 0.05
N CYS A 84 -6.43 -4.60 1.35
CA CYS A 84 -5.70 -5.65 2.07
C CYS A 84 -6.37 -5.92 3.41
N GLU A 85 -6.99 -7.11 3.53
CA GLU A 85 -7.78 -7.50 4.71
C GLU A 85 -6.92 -7.59 5.97
N GLU A 86 -5.69 -8.11 5.85
CA GLU A 86 -4.75 -8.25 6.97
C GLU A 86 -4.42 -6.92 7.63
N THR A 87 -4.45 -5.85 6.85
CA THR A 87 -4.21 -4.48 7.34
C THR A 87 -5.50 -3.72 7.62
N GLU A 88 -6.67 -4.31 7.38
CA GLU A 88 -7.99 -3.68 7.49
C GLU A 88 -8.07 -2.31 6.79
N ARG A 89 -7.46 -2.19 5.61
CA ARG A 89 -7.33 -0.92 4.87
C ARG A 89 -7.52 -1.09 3.37
N SER A 90 -8.03 -0.03 2.74
CA SER A 90 -7.96 0.20 1.31
C SER A 90 -6.91 1.27 1.01
N TYR A 91 -6.16 1.10 -0.07
CA TYR A 91 -5.04 1.95 -0.45
C TYR A 91 -5.28 2.49 -1.85
N LYS A 92 -4.90 3.74 -2.06
CA LYS A 92 -4.85 4.37 -3.37
C LYS A 92 -3.60 5.23 -3.48
N PHE A 93 -2.87 5.05 -4.56
CA PHE A 93 -1.70 5.83 -4.93
C PHE A 93 -1.93 6.45 -6.30
N THR A 94 -1.77 7.76 -6.41
CA THR A 94 -1.89 8.48 -7.67
C THR A 94 -0.56 9.13 -8.02
N LYS A 95 0.01 8.72 -9.16
CA LYS A 95 1.17 9.36 -9.78
C LYS A 95 0.67 10.51 -10.65
N PRO A 96 0.89 11.77 -10.25
CA PRO A 96 0.39 12.91 -10.99
C PRO A 96 1.12 13.09 -12.32
N ILE A 97 0.48 13.80 -13.26
CA ILE A 97 1.03 14.12 -14.59
C ILE A 97 2.13 15.20 -14.51
N THR A 98 2.35 15.79 -13.34
CA THR A 98 3.28 16.88 -13.09
C THR A 98 4.75 16.44 -13.15
N LEU A 99 5.67 17.40 -13.29
CA LEU A 99 7.11 17.13 -13.34
C LEU A 99 7.70 16.60 -12.02
N ASN A 100 7.00 16.75 -10.88
CA ASN A 100 7.43 16.15 -9.63
C ASN A 100 7.00 14.67 -9.59
N ALA A 101 7.93 13.81 -9.20
CA ALA A 101 7.71 12.37 -9.13
C ALA A 101 6.96 11.92 -7.86
N ASP A 102 6.48 12.84 -7.02
CA ASP A 102 5.75 12.54 -5.78
C ASP A 102 4.48 11.71 -6.04
N LEU A 103 4.02 10.94 -5.06
CA LEU A 103 2.71 10.27 -5.11
C LEU A 103 1.72 10.93 -4.16
N ASP A 104 0.49 11.08 -4.62
CA ASP A 104 -0.64 11.32 -3.72
C ASP A 104 -1.09 9.96 -3.17
N MET A 105 -1.02 9.78 -1.87
CA MET A 105 -1.42 8.57 -1.16
C MET A 105 -2.69 8.85 -0.36
N HIS A 106 -3.66 7.95 -0.52
CA HIS A 106 -4.87 7.89 0.29
C HIS A 106 -5.00 6.48 0.89
N ILE A 107 -5.19 6.41 2.19
CA ILE A 107 -5.44 5.16 2.93
C ILE A 107 -6.77 5.30 3.66
N ASP A 108 -7.67 4.35 3.44
CA ASP A 108 -8.99 4.29 4.06
C ASP A 108 -9.05 3.08 5.02
N PRO A 109 -8.92 3.29 6.34
CA PRO A 109 -9.00 2.21 7.32
C PRO A 109 -10.46 1.83 7.61
N LYS A 110 -10.77 0.54 7.62
CA LYS A 110 -12.14 0.03 7.82
C LYS A 110 -12.73 0.31 9.20
N TRP A 111 -11.88 0.58 10.19
CA TRP A 111 -12.27 0.76 11.60
C TRP A 111 -12.56 2.21 12.00
N THR A 112 -12.39 3.17 11.09
CA THR A 112 -12.70 4.60 11.31
C THR A 112 -13.28 5.23 10.06
N SER A 113 -13.91 6.39 10.19
CA SER A 113 -14.29 7.25 9.07
C SER A 113 -13.18 8.23 8.64
N GLU A 114 -12.09 8.28 9.40
CA GLU A 114 -10.95 9.16 9.12
C GLU A 114 -9.96 8.47 8.18
N GLY A 115 -9.89 8.95 6.94
CA GLY A 115 -8.87 8.58 5.98
C GLY A 115 -7.52 9.27 6.26
N TYR A 116 -6.47 8.74 5.66
CA TYR A 116 -5.14 9.33 5.68
C TYR A 116 -4.72 9.74 4.28
N ASP A 117 -4.67 11.05 4.06
CA ASP A 117 -4.28 11.69 2.81
C ASP A 117 -2.93 12.39 2.96
N VAL A 118 -1.96 12.04 2.13
CA VAL A 118 -0.63 12.66 2.16
C VAL A 118 0.03 12.62 0.79
N LYS A 119 0.91 13.58 0.54
CA LYS A 119 1.83 13.57 -0.61
C LYS A 119 3.19 13.01 -0.18
N ILE A 120 3.50 11.79 -0.61
CA ILE A 120 4.76 11.12 -0.29
C ILE A 120 5.83 11.45 -1.34
N LYS A 121 7.07 11.60 -0.86
CA LYS A 121 8.18 12.16 -1.64
C LYS A 121 9.00 11.09 -2.34
N PHE A 122 9.17 11.21 -3.64
CA PHE A 122 10.00 10.27 -4.40
C PHE A 122 11.43 10.28 -3.85
N GLN A 123 11.97 9.10 -3.58
CA GLN A 123 13.35 8.89 -3.18
C GLN A 123 14.15 8.54 -4.43
N LYS A 124 15.16 9.36 -4.73
CA LYS A 124 16.05 9.20 -5.89
C LYS A 124 17.07 8.08 -5.67
#